data_AF-A0A957X178-F1
#
_entry.id   AF-A0A957X178-F1
#
_cell.length_a   1.000
_cell.length_b   1.000
_cell.length_c   1.000
_cell.angle_alpha   90.00
_cell.angle_beta   90.00
_cell.angle_gamma   90.00
#
_symmetry.space_group_name_H-M   'P 1'
#
loop_
_entity.id
_entity.type
_entity.pdbx_description
1 polymer ?
#
loop_
_entity_poly.entity_id
_entity_poly.type
_entity_poly.pdbx_seq_one_letter_code
_entity_poly.pdbx_strand_id
1 'polypeptide(L)' 'MIIGIDASRALRAQRTGTERYALEIIRHLLALPAAIDHHWRLYVDQESQATFFGVSSETRHVEVVLLPRQRLWTHRALAR' A
#
# COMPACT_ATOMS: atom_id res chain seq x y z
N MET A 1 -5.63 -5.47 14.01
CA MET A 1 -6.67 -5.13 13.01
C MET A 1 -6.03 -5.11 11.62
N ILE A 2 -6.75 -5.48 10.56
CA ILE A 2 -6.24 -5.35 9.18
C ILE A 2 -6.64 -3.99 8.63
N ILE A 3 -5.67 -3.23 8.10
CA ILE A 3 -5.87 -1.94 7.43
C ILE A 3 -5.46 -2.07 5.96
N GLY A 4 -6.44 -1.99 5.06
CA GLY A 4 -6.21 -2.00 3.62
C GLY A 4 -6.08 -0.58 3.06
N ILE A 5 -5.04 -0.31 2.26
CA ILE A 5 -4.85 0.96 1.55
C ILE A 5 -4.72 0.69 0.05
N ASP A 6 -5.45 1.44 -0.78
CA ASP A 6 -5.17 1.53 -2.21
C ASP A 6 -3.91 2.38 -2.43
N ALA A 7 -2.80 1.72 -2.75
CA ALA A 7 -1.49 2.31 -3.01
C ALA A 7 -1.18 2.46 -4.51
N SER A 8 -2.14 2.20 -5.40
CA SER A 8 -1.94 2.27 -6.86
C SER A 8 -1.46 3.64 -7.35
N ARG A 9 -1.93 4.73 -6.74
CA ARG A 9 -1.49 6.10 -7.01
C ARG A 9 -0.04 6.37 -6.58
N ALA A 10 0.42 5.75 -5.49
CA ALA A 10 1.77 5.98 -4.97
C ALA A 10 2.88 5.42 -5.87
N LEU A 11 2.55 4.46 -6.75
CA LEU A 11 3.48 3.79 -7.66
C LEU A 11 3.61 4.44 -9.04
N ARG A 12 2.90 5.55 -9.29
CA ARG A 12 3.01 6.26 -10.57
C ARG A 12 4.40 6.90 -10.70
N ALA A 13 5.03 6.68 -11.86
CA ALA A 13 6.35 7.20 -12.16
C ALA A 13 6.37 8.74 -12.19
N GLN A 14 5.36 9.35 -12.83
CA GLN A 14 5.17 10.79 -12.79
C GLN A 14 4.31 11.16 -11.59
N ARG A 15 4.96 11.72 -10.57
CA ARG A 15 4.28 12.12 -9.33
C ARG A 15 3.76 13.54 -9.49
N THR A 16 2.46 13.69 -9.69
CA THR A 16 1.79 14.98 -9.48
C THR A 16 1.39 15.10 -8.00
N GLY A 17 0.73 16.19 -7.61
CA GLY A 17 0.44 16.49 -6.21
C GLY A 17 -0.20 15.31 -5.44
N THR A 18 -1.18 14.64 -6.04
CA THR A 18 -1.90 13.51 -5.42
C THR A 18 -1.03 12.26 -5.28
N GLU A 19 -0.23 11.92 -6.29
CA GLU A 19 0.66 10.74 -6.24
C GLU A 19 1.74 10.92 -5.16
N ARG A 20 2.31 12.13 -5.04
CA ARG A 20 3.28 12.42 -3.97
C ARG A 20 2.60 12.43 -2.61
N TYR A 21 1.43 13.05 -2.49
CA TYR A 21 0.66 13.05 -1.24
C TYR A 21 0.36 11.61 -0.77
N ALA A 22 -0.15 10.76 -1.65
CA ALA A 22 -0.46 9.37 -1.33
C ALA A 22 0.79 8.59 -0.85
N LEU A 23 1.92 8.73 -1.56
CA LEU A 23 3.17 8.09 -1.18
C LEU A 23 3.64 8.53 0.21
N GLU A 24 3.68 9.84 0.46
CA GLU A 24 4.19 10.36 1.73
C GLU A 24 3.24 10.02 2.88
N ILE A 25 1.92 10.08 2.71
CA ILE A 25 0.97 9.65 3.74
C ILE A 25 1.16 8.18 4.10
N ILE A 26 1.28 7.28 3.10
CA ILE A 26 1.50 5.85 3.36
C ILE A 26 2.79 5.64 4.16
N ARG A 27 3.88 6.30 3.77
CA ARG A 27 5.16 6.24 4.50
C ARG A 27 5.04 6.66 5.95
N HIS A 28 4.38 7.80 6.19
CA HIS A 28 4.23 8.32 7.55
C HIS A 28 3.35 7.42 8.40
N LEU A 29 2.25 6.88 7.84
CA LEU A 29 1.38 5.94 8.55
C LEU A 29 2.12 4.68 8.98
N LEU A 30 2.92 4.09 8.09
CA LEU A 30 3.69 2.87 8.38
C LEU A 30 4.85 3.12 9.36
N ALA A 31 5.33 4.36 9.47
CA ALA A 31 6.38 4.73 10.42
C ALA A 31 5.86 5.07 11.82
N LEU A 32 4.55 5.15 12.04
CA LEU A 32 3.98 5.42 13.36
C LEU A 32 4.28 4.24 14.31
N PRO A 33 4.60 4.50 15.60
CA PRO A 33 4.82 3.42 16.57
C PRO A 33 3.62 2.47 16.68
N ALA A 34 2.39 3.00 16.60
CA ALA A 34 1.16 2.20 16.66
C ALA A 34 0.91 1.36 15.39
N ALA A 35 1.66 1.58 14.30
CA ALA A 35 1.49 0.81 13.08
C ALA A 35 1.81 -0.68 13.28
N ILE A 36 2.66 -1.01 14.25
CA ILE A 36 3.03 -2.40 14.58
C ILE A 36 1.84 -3.22 15.10
N ASP A 37 0.81 -2.57 15.66
CA ASP A 37 -0.40 -3.22 16.20
C ASP A 37 -1.42 -3.57 15.09
N HIS A 38 -1.08 -3.28 13.84
CA HIS A 38 -1.95 -3.44 12.68
C HIS A 38 -1.25 -4.26 11.60
N HIS A 39 -2.04 -5.07 10.89
CA HIS A 39 -1.61 -5.71 9.66
C HIS A 39 -2.00 -4.81 8.49
N TRP A 40 -1.02 -4.27 7.79
CA TRP A 40 -1.21 -3.37 6.66
C TRP A 40 -1.20 -4.14 5.37
N ARG A 41 -2.17 -3.84 4.51
CA ARG A 41 -2.27 -4.41 3.18
C ARG A 41 -2.28 -3.30 2.15
N LEU A 42 -1.21 -3.21 1.38
CA LEU A 42 -1.04 -2.20 0.34
C LEU A 42 -1.46 -2.81 -1.00
N TYR A 43 -2.64 -2.42 -1.47
CA TYR A 43 -3.14 -2.84 -2.76
C TYR A 43 -2.49 -2.03 -3.88
N VAL A 44 -1.85 -2.71 -4.81
CA VAL A 44 -1.10 -2.08 -5.91
C VAL A 44 -1.62 -2.59 -7.24
N ASP A 45 -1.48 -1.79 -8.31
CA ASP A 45 -1.92 -2.19 -9.67
C ASP A 45 -0.75 -2.46 -10.63
N GLN A 46 0.47 -2.48 -10.08
CA GLN A 46 1.73 -2.82 -10.72
C GLN A 46 2.67 -3.39 -9.65
N GLU A 47 3.64 -4.22 -10.06
CA GLU A 47 4.58 -4.89 -9.17
C GLU A 47 5.35 -3.89 -8.29
N SER A 48 5.45 -4.17 -7.00
CA SER A 48 6.15 -3.33 -6.03
C SER A 48 6.53 -4.11 -4.78
N GLN A 49 7.59 -3.66 -4.10
CA GLN A 49 8.06 -4.21 -2.83
C GLN A 49 7.75 -3.26 -1.68
N ALA A 50 7.56 -3.80 -0.46
CA ALA A 50 7.31 -3.00 0.74
C ALA A 50 8.41 -1.95 1.01
N THR A 51 9.64 -2.23 0.59
CA THR A 51 10.79 -1.32 0.65
C THR A 51 10.57 0.02 -0.05
N PHE A 52 9.73 0.04 -1.10
CA PHE A 52 9.35 1.28 -1.77
C PHE A 52 8.66 2.28 -0.83
N PHE A 53 7.87 1.74 0.11
CA PHE A 53 7.12 2.50 1.11
C PHE A 53 7.95 2.78 2.38
N GLY A 54 9.26 2.57 2.35
CA GLY A 54 10.15 2.87 3.47
C GLY A 54 10.13 1.82 4.59
N VAL A 55 9.58 0.64 4.32
CA VAL A 55 9.48 -0.46 5.30
C VAL A 55 10.50 -1.54 4.98
N SER A 56 11.19 -2.08 5.99
CA SER A 56 12.12 -3.20 5.77
C SER A 56 11.39 -4.43 5.25
N SER A 57 12.02 -5.19 4.34
CA SER A 57 11.46 -6.44 3.79
C SER A 57 11.14 -7.49 4.86
N GLU A 58 11.73 -7.39 6.05
CA GLU A 58 11.53 -8.31 7.17
C GLU A 58 10.28 -7.97 8.00
N THR A 59 9.62 -6.86 7.69
CA THR A 59 8.47 -6.36 8.46
C THR A 59 7.24 -7.20 8.17
N ARG A 60 6.93 -8.15 9.07
CA ARG A 60 5.83 -9.12 8.90
C ARG A 60 4.43 -8.54 8.94
N HIS A 61 4.27 -7.29 9.38
CA HIS A 61 2.96 -6.65 9.51
C HIS A 61 2.58 -5.78 8.30
N VAL A 62 3.38 -5.75 7.23
CA VAL A 62 3.06 -5.05 5.98
C VAL A 62 3.14 -6.02 4.81
N GLU A 63 2.04 -6.17 4.08
CA GLU A 63 2.00 -6.97 2.86
C GLU A 63 1.62 -6.09 1.66
N VAL A 64 2.22 -6.36 0.51
CA VAL A 64 1.88 -5.71 -0.77
C VAL A 64 1.11 -6.71 -1.62
N VAL A 65 -0.11 -6.35 -2.00
CA VAL A 65 -1.02 -7.20 -2.78
C VAL A 65 -1.23 -6.60 -4.15
N LEU A 66 -0.75 -7.30 -5.18
CA LEU A 66 -1.05 -6.94 -6.56
C LEU A 66 -2.51 -7.26 -6.88
N LEU A 67 -3.29 -6.22 -7.15
CA LEU A 67 -4.66 -6.36 -7.62
C LEU A 67 -4.68 -6.72 -9.12
N PRO A 68 -5.55 -7.66 -9.53
CA PRO A 68 -5.76 -7.93 -10.95
C PRO A 68 -6.42 -6.72 -11.64
N ARG A 69 -5.84 -6.26 -12.75
CA ARG A 69 -6.44 -5.24 -13.65
C ARG A 69 -7.66 -5.88 -14.39
N GLN A 70 -8.75 -5.23 -14.81
CA GLN A 70 -9.21 -3.84 -14.86
C GLN A 70 -10.71 -3.82 -14.49
N ARG A 71 -11.12 -2.99 -13.51
CA ARG A 71 -12.50 -2.80 -12.99
C ARG A 71 -13.01 -3.93 -12.07
N LEU A 72 -13.91 -3.55 -11.16
CA LEU A 72 -14.58 -4.41 -10.18
C LEU A 72 -13.69 -5.13 -9.15
N TRP A 73 -12.41 -4.76 -8.99
CA TRP A 73 -11.55 -5.33 -7.94
C TRP A 73 -12.13 -5.12 -6.54
N THR A 74 -12.79 -3.97 -6.33
CA THR A 74 -13.52 -3.65 -5.10
C THR A 74 -14.62 -4.68 -4.78
N HIS A 75 -15.18 -5.35 -5.80
CA HIS A 75 -16.23 -6.35 -5.64
C HIS A 75 -15.70 -7.79 -5.52
N ARG A 76 -14.44 -8.06 -5.88
CA ARG A 76 -13.91 -9.44 -6.01
C ARG A 76 -12.62 -9.73 -5.25
N ALA A 77 -11.87 -8.71 -4.86
CA ALA A 77 -10.51 -8.87 -4.34
C ALA A 77 -10.29 -8.26 -2.94
N LEU A 78 -11.21 -7.42 -2.45
CA LEU A 78 -11.02 -6.70 -1.18
C LEU A 78 -11.11 -7.59 0.06
N ALA A 79 -11.94 -8.65 0.01
CA ALA A 79 -12.15 -9.58 1.12
C ALA A 79 -11.11 -10.72 1.18
N ARG A 80 -10.08 -10.64 0.34
CA ARG A 80 -9.03 -11.66 0.27
C ARG A 80 -7.96 -11.41 1.31
#